data_AF-A0ABD3AFQ9-F1
#
_entry.id   AF-A0ABD3AFQ9-F1
#
_cell.length_a   1.000
_cell.length_b   1.000
_cell.length_c   1.000
_cell.angle_alpha   90.00
_cell.angle_beta   90.00
_cell.angle_gamma   90.00
#
_symmetry.space_group_name_H-M   'P 1'
#
loop_
_entity.id
_entity.type
_entity.pdbx_description
1 polymer ?
#
loop_
_entity_poly.entity_id
_entity_poly.type
_entity_poly.pdbx_seq_one_letter_code
_entity_poly.pdbx_strand_id
1 'polypeptide(L)'
;MAGGTVERVHRLEVLVDQLMVQLGELPEGYVLRSSLDETRDAVEAVRDHFQQLEQAWDAKFVTLERVQEDIAVWKKAVAGVEFCGSTGHSSMARVKVPDPKHFDGAQSAKELENFLWDMEHYFKAVAVPEEEKVSITSMYLAGDAKLWWRTRVSDETVPLISTWEGLKTKLKRQFLPTNTSWLAREALRRLKHTGGVREYVKEFSSLLLDIRGMSEDDKLFNFMAGLQQWAQTELQRQGVQNLQQAIR
;
A
#
# COMPACT_ATOMS: atom_id res chain seq x y z
N MET A 1 9.61 -6.23 7.93
CA MET A 1 8.16 -6.03 8.19
C MET A 1 7.64 -6.83 9.39
N ALA A 2 8.23 -7.98 9.76
CA ALA A 2 7.76 -8.81 10.89
C ALA A 2 8.09 -8.25 12.30
N GLY A 3 9.17 -7.47 12.45
CA GLY A 3 9.65 -7.05 13.79
C GLY A 3 8.70 -6.13 14.57
N GLY A 4 8.02 -5.19 13.88
CA GLY A 4 7.16 -4.21 14.55
C GLY A 4 5.81 -4.78 15.03
N THR A 5 5.37 -5.91 14.49
CA THR A 5 4.12 -6.56 14.92
C THR A 5 4.36 -7.44 16.14
N VAL A 6 5.47 -8.18 16.16
CA VAL A 6 5.89 -9.00 17.31
C VAL A 6 6.17 -8.14 18.54
N GLU A 7 6.81 -6.99 18.36
CA GLU A 7 7.09 -6.05 19.45
C GLU A 7 5.81 -5.43 20.04
N ARG A 8 4.76 -5.26 19.22
CA ARG A 8 3.45 -4.78 19.68
C ARG A 8 2.65 -5.85 20.43
N VAL A 9 2.75 -7.12 20.01
CA VAL A 9 2.14 -8.26 20.71
C VAL A 9 2.80 -8.45 22.06
N HIS A 10 4.13 -8.47 22.10
CA HIS A 10 4.86 -8.60 23.36
C HIS A 10 4.57 -7.46 24.35
N ARG A 11 4.40 -6.22 23.85
CA ARG A 11 3.99 -5.08 24.67
C ARG A 11 2.57 -5.22 25.23
N LEU A 12 1.65 -5.85 24.49
CA LEU A 12 0.29 -6.14 24.97
C LEU A 12 0.29 -7.24 26.02
N GLU A 13 1.07 -8.31 25.84
CA GLU A 13 1.23 -9.38 26.84
C GLU A 13 1.71 -8.82 28.19
N VAL A 14 2.74 -7.96 28.17
CA VAL A 14 3.27 -7.32 29.39
C VAL A 14 2.24 -6.42 30.08
N LEU A 15 1.40 -5.72 29.31
CA LEU A 15 0.34 -4.87 29.87
C LEU A 15 -0.79 -5.68 30.49
N VAL A 16 -1.14 -6.81 29.89
CA VAL A 16 -2.11 -7.77 30.45
C VAL A 16 -1.58 -8.32 31.77
N ASP A 17 -0.32 -8.76 31.83
CA ASP A 17 0.28 -9.27 33.06
C ASP A 17 0.33 -8.20 34.17
N GLN A 18 0.65 -6.95 33.83
CA GLN A 18 0.61 -5.84 34.79
C GLN A 18 -0.79 -5.56 35.33
N LEU A 19 -1.81 -5.59 34.48
CA LEU A 19 -3.22 -5.42 34.90
C LEU A 19 -3.67 -6.56 35.81
N MET A 20 -3.28 -7.80 35.51
CA MET A 20 -3.62 -8.97 36.33
C MET A 20 -2.99 -8.89 37.73
N VAL A 21 -1.78 -8.34 37.86
CA VAL A 21 -1.13 -8.09 39.16
C VAL A 21 -1.85 -6.99 39.94
N GLN A 22 -2.22 -5.88 39.29
CA GLN A 22 -2.91 -4.76 39.94
C GLN A 22 -4.31 -5.13 40.44
N LEU A 23 -5.00 -6.05 39.75
CA LEU A 23 -6.31 -6.55 40.18
C LEU A 23 -6.21 -7.48 41.41
N GLY A 24 -5.05 -8.07 41.68
CA GLY A 24 -4.81 -8.95 42.83
C GLY A 24 -4.57 -8.22 44.16
N GLU A 25 -4.36 -6.89 44.15
CA GLU A 25 -3.98 -6.10 45.34
C GLU A 25 -5.12 -5.25 45.93
N LEU A 26 -6.36 -5.34 45.40
CA LEU A 26 -7.46 -4.47 45.84
C LEU A 26 -8.20 -5.02 47.09
N PRO A 27 -8.45 -4.21 48.14
CA PRO A 27 -9.16 -4.66 49.34
C PRO A 27 -10.64 -4.96 49.09
N GLU A 28 -11.12 -6.09 49.60
CA GLU A 28 -12.50 -6.56 49.45
C GLU A 28 -13.52 -5.63 50.15
N GLY A 29 -14.24 -4.84 49.37
CA GLY A 29 -15.35 -4.00 49.81
C GLY A 29 -16.49 -4.01 48.79
N TYR A 30 -17.70 -4.32 49.27
CA TYR A 30 -18.93 -4.63 48.53
C TYR A 30 -19.49 -3.47 47.68
N VAL A 31 -18.79 -3.08 46.61
CA VAL A 31 -19.34 -2.43 45.38
C VAL A 31 -18.52 -2.87 44.14
N LEU A 32 -17.34 -3.47 44.34
CA LEU A 32 -16.41 -3.78 43.25
C LEU A 32 -16.65 -5.12 42.54
N ARG A 33 -17.49 -6.04 43.07
CA ARG A 33 -17.62 -7.39 42.49
C ARG A 33 -18.25 -7.39 41.08
N SER A 34 -19.31 -6.61 40.85
CA SER A 34 -19.90 -6.46 39.50
C SER A 34 -18.92 -5.83 38.52
N SER A 35 -18.20 -4.79 38.93
CA SER A 35 -17.20 -4.14 38.08
C SER A 35 -15.96 -5.02 37.83
N LEU A 36 -15.59 -5.86 38.81
CA LEU A 36 -14.51 -6.82 38.69
C LEU A 36 -14.90 -7.99 37.78
N ASP A 37 -16.16 -8.46 37.85
CA ASP A 37 -16.70 -9.48 36.96
C ASP A 37 -16.83 -8.91 35.53
N GLU A 38 -17.32 -7.68 35.35
CA GLU A 38 -17.38 -7.00 34.05
C GLU A 38 -16.00 -6.77 33.43
N THR A 39 -15.00 -6.41 34.23
CA THR A 39 -13.62 -6.24 33.74
C THR A 39 -12.97 -7.58 33.44
N ARG A 40 -13.26 -8.61 34.22
CA ARG A 40 -12.85 -9.99 33.94
C ARG A 40 -13.46 -10.50 32.63
N ASP A 41 -14.77 -10.32 32.43
CA ASP A 41 -15.47 -10.71 31.21
C ASP A 41 -14.91 -9.97 29.99
N ALA A 42 -14.58 -8.68 30.13
CA ALA A 42 -13.93 -7.91 29.07
C ALA A 42 -12.52 -8.44 28.74
N VAL A 43 -11.74 -8.85 29.75
CA VAL A 43 -10.41 -9.45 29.56
C VAL A 43 -10.51 -10.84 28.91
N GLU A 44 -11.49 -11.66 29.31
CA GLU A 44 -11.77 -12.96 28.69
C GLU A 44 -12.19 -12.78 27.23
N ALA A 45 -13.07 -11.81 26.91
CA ALA A 45 -13.46 -11.50 25.54
C ALA A 45 -12.28 -11.03 24.65
N VAL A 46 -11.37 -10.23 25.20
CA VAL A 46 -10.15 -9.79 24.48
C VAL A 46 -9.22 -10.98 24.22
N ARG A 47 -9.06 -11.88 25.20
CA ARG A 47 -8.27 -13.11 25.07
C ARG A 47 -8.85 -14.03 23.99
N ASP A 48 -10.16 -14.22 23.99
CA ASP A 48 -10.85 -15.05 22.99
C ASP A 48 -10.72 -14.47 21.59
N HIS A 49 -10.85 -13.14 21.45
CA HIS A 49 -10.65 -12.47 20.16
C HIS A 49 -9.21 -12.62 19.66
N PHE A 50 -8.22 -12.54 20.56
CA PHE A 50 -6.82 -12.75 20.21
C PHE A 50 -6.57 -14.19 19.74
N GLN A 51 -7.11 -15.18 20.44
CA GLN A 51 -7.03 -16.59 20.00
C GLN A 51 -7.71 -16.82 18.64
N GLN A 52 -8.84 -16.16 18.36
CA GLN A 52 -9.48 -16.22 17.04
C GLN A 52 -8.60 -15.62 15.94
N LEU A 53 -7.89 -14.51 16.22
CA LEU A 53 -6.95 -13.91 15.27
C LEU A 53 -5.75 -14.81 15.01
N GLU A 54 -5.21 -15.47 16.03
CA GLU A 54 -4.13 -16.46 15.88
C GLU A 54 -4.58 -17.66 15.03
N GLN A 55 -5.74 -18.25 15.32
CA GLN A 55 -6.30 -19.35 14.52
C GLN A 55 -6.54 -18.93 13.06
N ALA A 56 -7.05 -17.72 12.84
CA ALA A 56 -7.25 -17.18 11.49
C ALA A 56 -5.92 -16.92 10.78
N TRP A 57 -4.88 -16.52 11.51
CA TRP A 57 -3.54 -16.34 10.99
C TRP A 57 -2.91 -17.69 10.60
N ASP A 58 -2.97 -18.69 11.46
CA ASP A 58 -2.47 -20.04 11.21
C ASP A 58 -3.21 -20.70 10.04
N ALA A 59 -4.54 -20.56 9.99
CA ALA A 59 -5.34 -21.06 8.87
C ALA A 59 -4.91 -20.41 7.54
N LYS A 60 -4.67 -19.09 7.53
CA LYS A 60 -4.16 -18.39 6.35
C LYS A 60 -2.75 -18.84 5.99
N PHE A 61 -1.89 -19.07 6.98
CA PHE A 61 -0.52 -19.54 6.77
C PHE A 61 -0.52 -20.92 6.09
N VAL A 62 -1.34 -21.85 6.58
CA VAL A 62 -1.53 -23.18 5.96
C VAL A 62 -2.07 -23.06 4.53
N THR A 63 -3.01 -22.14 4.26
CA THR A 63 -3.47 -21.92 2.88
C THR A 63 -2.38 -21.38 1.96
N LEU A 64 -1.47 -20.55 2.47
CA LEU A 64 -0.33 -20.04 1.70
C LEU A 64 0.68 -21.16 1.40
N GLU A 65 0.96 -22.04 2.36
CA GLU A 65 1.79 -23.22 2.13
C GLU A 65 1.17 -24.16 1.09
N ARG A 66 -0.14 -24.39 1.16
CA ARG A 66 -0.86 -25.18 0.17
C ARG A 66 -0.81 -24.56 -1.23
N VAL A 67 -0.99 -23.24 -1.34
CA VAL A 67 -0.83 -22.52 -2.62
C VAL A 67 0.61 -22.64 -3.15
N GLN A 68 1.60 -22.66 -2.26
CA GLN A 68 3.00 -22.86 -2.63
C GLN A 68 3.25 -24.28 -3.18
N GLU A 69 2.62 -25.30 -2.60
CA GLU A 69 2.64 -26.69 -3.10
C GLU A 69 1.93 -26.81 -4.44
N ASP A 70 0.77 -26.18 -4.62
CA ASP A 70 0.03 -26.14 -5.89
C ASP A 70 0.86 -25.47 -6.99
N ILE A 71 1.58 -24.39 -6.66
CA ILE A 71 2.54 -23.74 -7.58
C ILE A 71 3.68 -24.69 -7.93
N ALA A 72 4.17 -25.51 -6.99
CA ALA A 72 5.23 -26.48 -7.26
C ALA A 72 4.74 -27.63 -8.17
N VAL A 73 3.51 -28.10 -7.98
CA VAL A 73 2.86 -29.10 -8.86
C VAL A 73 2.66 -28.52 -10.26
N TRP A 74 2.16 -27.29 -10.37
CA TRP A 74 2.03 -26.61 -11.67
C TRP A 74 3.38 -26.43 -12.37
N LYS A 75 4.44 -26.07 -11.64
CA LYS A 75 5.80 -26.00 -12.20
C LYS A 75 6.29 -27.36 -12.71
N LYS A 76 6.01 -28.45 -11.98
CA LYS A 76 6.42 -29.81 -12.37
C LYS A 76 5.58 -30.35 -13.53
N ALA A 77 4.29 -30.03 -13.58
CA ALA A 77 3.41 -30.38 -14.69
C ALA A 77 3.80 -29.64 -15.98
N VAL A 78 4.09 -28.33 -15.89
CA VAL A 78 4.62 -27.55 -17.02
C VAL A 78 5.98 -28.09 -17.48
N ALA A 79 6.82 -28.58 -16.56
CA ALA A 79 8.08 -29.24 -16.90
C ALA A 79 7.90 -30.67 -17.48
N GLY A 80 6.76 -31.32 -17.23
CA GLY A 80 6.47 -32.71 -17.62
C GLY A 80 5.62 -32.86 -18.90
N VAL A 81 5.16 -31.75 -19.51
CA VAL A 81 4.57 -31.79 -20.86
C VAL A 81 5.71 -31.91 -21.88
N GLU A 82 6.34 -33.09 -21.91
CA GLU A 82 7.19 -33.50 -23.02
C GLU A 82 6.30 -33.89 -24.20
N PHE A 83 6.24 -32.98 -25.16
CA PHE A 83 5.69 -33.20 -26.49
C PHE A 83 6.54 -34.24 -27.23
N CYS A 84 5.90 -35.32 -27.69
CA CYS A 84 6.51 -36.31 -28.56
C CYS A 84 6.90 -35.64 -29.89
N GLY A 85 8.20 -35.51 -30.16
CA GLY A 85 8.71 -35.01 -31.44
C GLY A 85 10.16 -34.52 -31.41
N SER A 86 11.08 -35.42 -31.70
CA SER A 86 12.36 -35.24 -32.41
C SER A 86 13.24 -34.00 -32.15
N THR A 87 14.41 -34.26 -31.55
CA THR A 87 15.71 -33.57 -31.75
C THR A 87 15.70 -32.15 -32.31
N GLY A 88 15.80 -31.18 -31.40
CA GLY A 88 16.19 -29.80 -31.70
C GLY A 88 15.96 -28.92 -30.49
N HIS A 89 17.00 -28.72 -29.66
CA HIS A 89 17.09 -27.82 -28.51
C HIS A 89 15.95 -26.78 -28.39
N SER A 90 14.90 -27.13 -27.65
CA SER A 90 13.92 -26.15 -27.19
C SER A 90 14.57 -25.37 -26.05
N SER A 91 15.23 -24.27 -26.40
CA SER A 91 15.47 -23.22 -25.42
C SER A 91 14.10 -22.77 -24.93
N MET A 92 13.69 -23.17 -23.72
CA MET A 92 12.65 -22.44 -23.03
C MET A 92 13.06 -20.98 -23.08
N ALA A 93 12.32 -20.18 -23.84
CA ALA A 93 12.57 -18.76 -23.94
C ALA A 93 12.51 -18.23 -22.51
N ARG A 94 13.68 -17.90 -21.93
CA ARG A 94 13.74 -17.18 -20.66
C ARG A 94 12.87 -15.97 -20.88
N VAL A 95 11.71 -15.92 -20.21
CA VAL A 95 10.80 -14.78 -20.30
C VAL A 95 11.63 -13.59 -19.89
N LYS A 96 12.01 -12.76 -20.86
CA LYS A 96 12.76 -11.54 -20.61
C LYS A 96 11.80 -10.63 -19.86
N VAL A 97 12.09 -10.39 -18.58
CA VAL A 97 11.37 -9.39 -17.79
C VAL A 97 11.56 -8.07 -18.53
N PRO A 98 10.47 -7.36 -18.89
CA PRO A 98 10.58 -6.06 -19.53
C PRO A 98 11.35 -5.09 -18.63
N ASP A 99 12.28 -4.34 -19.21
CA ASP A 99 13.03 -3.33 -18.48
C ASP A 99 12.08 -2.20 -18.04
N PRO A 100 12.20 -1.70 -16.79
CA PRO A 100 11.43 -0.56 -16.32
C PRO A 100 11.67 0.68 -17.16
N LYS A 101 10.65 1.53 -17.27
CA LYS A 101 10.81 2.84 -17.92
C LYS A 101 11.72 3.74 -17.10
N HIS A 102 12.47 4.60 -17.79
CA HIS A 102 13.27 5.61 -17.13
C HIS A 102 12.41 6.69 -16.46
N PHE A 103 12.89 7.23 -15.35
CA PHE A 103 12.33 8.42 -14.73
C PHE A 103 13.21 9.62 -15.01
N ASP A 104 12.67 10.62 -15.70
CA ASP A 104 13.40 11.80 -16.17
C ASP A 104 13.44 12.98 -15.18
N GLY A 105 12.67 12.90 -14.09
CA GLY A 105 12.54 13.98 -13.11
C GLY A 105 11.28 14.82 -13.24
N ALA A 106 10.28 14.37 -14.01
CA ALA A 106 8.98 15.03 -14.05
C ALA A 106 8.42 15.31 -12.64
N GLN A 107 7.92 16.54 -12.42
CA GLN A 107 7.22 16.94 -11.19
C GLN A 107 5.79 16.39 -11.15
N SER A 108 5.64 15.09 -11.41
CA SER A 108 4.38 14.39 -11.53
C SER A 108 4.35 13.24 -10.52
N ALA A 109 3.41 13.31 -9.57
CA ALA A 109 3.25 12.25 -8.58
C ALA A 109 2.92 10.91 -9.21
N LYS A 110 2.07 10.94 -10.24
CA LYS A 110 1.70 9.76 -11.01
C LYS A 110 2.91 9.08 -11.65
N GLU A 111 3.76 9.84 -12.34
CA GLU A 111 4.90 9.27 -13.06
C GLU A 111 5.95 8.71 -12.10
N LEU A 112 6.25 9.44 -11.02
CA LEU A 112 7.18 8.97 -10.01
C LEU A 112 6.66 7.71 -9.30
N GLU A 113 5.39 7.68 -8.88
CA GLU A 113 4.83 6.50 -8.19
C GLU A 113 4.75 5.29 -9.12
N ASN A 114 4.38 5.47 -10.40
CA ASN A 114 4.40 4.39 -11.39
C ASN A 114 5.82 3.85 -11.57
N PHE A 115 6.82 4.72 -11.72
CA PHE A 115 8.22 4.32 -11.83
C PHE A 115 8.68 3.50 -10.61
N LEU A 116 8.39 3.96 -9.39
CA LEU A 116 8.76 3.25 -8.17
C LEU A 116 8.08 1.88 -8.08
N TRP A 117 6.82 1.79 -8.51
CA TRP A 117 6.06 0.54 -8.53
C TRP A 117 6.61 -0.45 -9.55
N ASP A 118 6.96 0.02 -10.76
CA ASP A 118 7.56 -0.77 -11.82
C ASP A 118 8.94 -1.32 -11.39
N MET A 119 9.78 -0.49 -10.76
CA MET A 119 11.07 -0.91 -10.21
C MET A 119 10.91 -1.98 -9.14
N GLU A 120 9.91 -1.83 -8.25
CA GLU A 120 9.66 -2.83 -7.20
C GLU A 120 9.19 -4.16 -7.77
N HIS A 121 8.38 -4.16 -8.84
CA HIS A 121 8.02 -5.38 -9.55
C HIS A 121 9.21 -6.02 -10.27
N TYR A 122 10.04 -5.20 -10.91
CA TYR A 122 11.26 -5.67 -11.56
C TYR A 122 12.21 -6.34 -10.57
N PHE A 123 12.44 -5.74 -9.40
CA PHE A 123 13.27 -6.35 -8.36
C PHE A 123 12.74 -7.70 -7.89
N LYS A 124 11.41 -7.84 -7.76
CA LYS A 124 10.77 -9.11 -7.40
C LYS A 124 10.90 -10.15 -8.50
N ALA A 125 10.75 -9.75 -9.76
CA ALA A 125 10.81 -10.66 -10.91
C ALA A 125 12.23 -11.19 -11.17
N VAL A 126 13.26 -10.36 -10.96
CA VAL A 126 14.67 -10.69 -11.20
C VAL A 126 15.41 -11.12 -9.93
N ALA A 127 14.73 -11.10 -8.76
CA ALA A 127 15.30 -11.43 -7.45
C ALA A 127 16.55 -10.60 -7.09
N VAL A 128 16.43 -9.28 -7.25
CA VAL A 128 17.54 -8.35 -6.99
C VAL A 128 17.82 -8.23 -5.48
N PRO A 129 19.08 -8.41 -5.02
CA PRO A 129 19.48 -8.20 -3.63
C PRO A 129 19.24 -6.76 -3.15
N GLU A 130 18.96 -6.57 -1.86
CA GLU A 130 18.59 -5.26 -1.29
C GLU A 130 19.69 -4.21 -1.49
N GLU A 131 20.94 -4.63 -1.33
CA GLU A 131 22.15 -3.83 -1.49
C GLU A 131 22.35 -3.30 -2.92
N GLU A 132 21.81 -3.99 -3.93
CA GLU A 132 21.97 -3.60 -5.33
C GLU A 132 20.84 -2.69 -5.83
N LYS A 133 19.68 -2.66 -5.14
CA LYS A 133 18.49 -1.93 -5.60
C LYS A 133 18.74 -0.45 -5.85
N VAL A 134 19.50 0.21 -4.97
CA VAL A 134 19.84 1.63 -5.12
C VAL A 134 20.72 1.86 -6.35
N SER A 135 21.77 1.03 -6.50
CA SER A 135 22.68 1.10 -7.64
C SER A 135 21.93 0.89 -8.96
N ILE A 136 21.11 -0.17 -9.04
CA ILE A 136 20.32 -0.49 -10.22
C ILE A 136 19.32 0.63 -10.52
N THR A 137 18.56 1.13 -9.53
CA THR A 137 17.61 2.23 -9.75
C THR A 137 18.31 3.47 -10.32
N SER A 138 19.52 3.78 -9.86
CA SER A 138 20.28 4.93 -10.35
C SER A 138 20.57 4.87 -11.85
N MET A 139 20.67 3.67 -12.42
CA MET A 139 20.85 3.45 -13.86
C MET A 139 19.59 3.79 -14.65
N TYR A 140 18.41 3.67 -14.03
CA TYR A 140 17.11 4.00 -14.62
C TYR A 140 16.69 5.47 -14.43
N LEU A 141 17.47 6.26 -13.69
CA LEU A 141 17.27 7.72 -13.64
C LEU A 141 17.80 8.37 -14.92
N ALA A 142 17.03 9.29 -15.48
CA ALA A 142 17.35 10.10 -16.65
C ALA A 142 17.12 11.59 -16.35
N GLY A 143 17.46 12.46 -17.30
CA GLY A 143 17.17 13.90 -17.22
C GLY A 143 17.58 14.56 -15.89
N ASP A 144 16.66 15.32 -15.32
CA ASP A 144 16.81 16.06 -14.07
C ASP A 144 16.95 15.13 -12.86
N ALA A 145 16.32 13.95 -12.90
CA ALA A 145 16.49 12.93 -11.86
C ALA A 145 17.94 12.42 -11.80
N LYS A 146 18.56 12.19 -12.96
CA LYS A 146 19.96 11.77 -13.04
C LYS A 146 20.91 12.89 -12.61
N LEU A 147 20.61 14.14 -12.94
CA LEU A 147 21.38 15.29 -12.48
C LEU A 147 21.35 15.42 -10.96
N TRP A 148 20.15 15.35 -10.36
CA TRP A 148 19.96 15.36 -8.91
C TRP A 148 20.75 14.25 -8.21
N TRP A 149 20.67 13.02 -8.72
CA TRP A 149 21.41 11.89 -8.15
C TRP A 149 22.92 12.13 -8.17
N ARG A 150 23.45 12.65 -9.28
CA ARG A 150 24.89 12.95 -9.43
C ARG A 150 25.35 14.00 -8.44
N THR A 151 24.62 15.11 -8.31
CA THR A 151 24.91 16.17 -7.35
C THR A 151 24.92 15.63 -5.93
N ARG A 152 23.99 14.73 -5.60
CA ARG A 152 23.87 14.14 -4.27
C ARG A 152 24.98 13.15 -3.93
N VAL A 153 25.41 12.33 -4.89
CA VAL A 153 26.50 11.36 -4.68
C VAL A 153 27.86 12.07 -4.58
N SER A 154 28.03 13.20 -5.27
CA SER A 154 29.24 14.03 -5.17
C SER A 154 29.31 14.87 -3.89
N ASP A 155 28.22 14.99 -3.15
CA ASP A 155 28.17 15.78 -1.91
C ASP A 155 28.51 14.90 -0.70
N GLU A 156 29.77 14.92 -0.28
CA GLU A 156 30.29 14.17 0.86
C GLU A 156 29.68 14.58 2.20
N THR A 157 29.00 15.75 2.26
CA THR A 157 28.36 16.25 3.47
C THR A 157 26.99 15.61 3.72
N VAL A 158 26.43 14.93 2.71
CA VAL A 158 25.08 14.36 2.76
C VAL A 158 25.16 12.84 2.99
N PRO A 159 24.38 12.28 3.95
CA PRO A 159 24.37 10.85 4.18
C PRO A 159 24.03 10.03 2.94
N LEU A 160 24.82 8.98 2.70
CA LEU A 160 24.63 8.05 1.60
C LEU A 160 23.25 7.38 1.70
N ILE A 161 22.56 7.30 0.57
CA ILE A 161 21.34 6.50 0.45
C ILE A 161 21.77 5.07 0.18
N SER A 162 21.71 4.21 1.20
CA SER A 162 22.09 2.80 1.09
C SER A 162 20.91 1.84 0.99
N THR A 163 19.68 2.31 1.18
CA THR A 163 18.47 1.47 1.20
C THR A 163 17.46 1.91 0.15
N TRP A 164 16.70 0.94 -0.36
CA TRP A 164 15.60 1.19 -1.30
C TRP A 164 14.56 2.16 -0.71
N GLU A 165 14.17 1.95 0.55
CA GLU A 165 13.22 2.84 1.23
C GLU A 165 13.75 4.26 1.41
N GLY A 166 15.06 4.40 1.68
CA GLY A 166 15.73 5.69 1.73
C GLY A 166 15.67 6.41 0.39
N LEU A 167 15.92 5.68 -0.71
CA LEU A 167 15.84 6.23 -2.06
C LEU A 167 14.43 6.67 -2.42
N LYS A 168 13.41 5.84 -2.17
CA LYS A 168 11.99 6.19 -2.38
C LYS A 168 11.62 7.47 -1.66
N THR A 169 11.99 7.59 -0.39
CA THR A 169 11.69 8.77 0.42
C THR A 169 12.32 10.04 -0.15
N LYS A 170 13.58 9.95 -0.57
CA LYS A 170 14.33 11.11 -1.11
C LYS A 170 13.86 11.51 -2.49
N LEU A 171 13.58 10.56 -3.38
CA LEU A 171 12.97 10.81 -4.69
C LEU A 171 11.61 11.49 -4.53
N LYS A 172 10.75 10.98 -3.64
CA LYS A 172 9.44 11.58 -3.35
C LYS A 172 9.61 13.02 -2.84
N ARG A 173 10.52 13.25 -1.90
CA ARG A 173 10.76 14.61 -1.37
C ARG A 173 11.31 15.58 -2.42
N GLN A 174 12.10 15.10 -3.37
CA GLN A 174 12.73 15.93 -4.40
C GLN A 174 11.76 16.29 -5.54
N PHE A 175 11.00 15.30 -6.01
CA PHE A 175 10.22 15.40 -7.24
C PHE A 175 8.71 15.53 -7.02
N LEU A 176 8.22 15.29 -5.80
CA LEU A 176 6.86 15.67 -5.45
C LEU A 176 6.88 17.08 -4.86
N PRO A 177 6.02 17.99 -5.33
CA PRO A 177 5.74 19.22 -4.61
C PRO A 177 5.44 18.90 -3.15
N THR A 178 6.14 19.53 -2.20
CA THR A 178 5.91 19.39 -0.74
C THR A 178 4.43 19.63 -0.36
N ASN A 179 3.66 20.29 -1.25
CA ASN A 179 2.27 20.64 -1.09
C ASN A 179 1.32 19.94 -2.08
N THR A 180 1.67 18.80 -2.69
CA THR A 180 0.80 18.08 -3.66
C THR A 180 -0.60 17.85 -3.12
N SER A 181 -0.74 17.33 -1.90
CA SER A 181 -2.04 17.10 -1.27
C SER A 181 -2.84 18.40 -1.08
N TRP A 182 -2.18 19.51 -0.72
CA TRP A 182 -2.85 20.81 -0.59
C TRP A 182 -3.24 21.40 -1.94
N LEU A 183 -2.36 21.34 -2.94
CA LEU A 183 -2.64 21.79 -4.30
C LEU A 183 -3.78 20.98 -4.92
N ALA A 184 -3.80 19.67 -4.68
CA ALA A 184 -4.88 18.79 -5.11
C ALA A 184 -6.19 19.13 -4.39
N ARG A 185 -6.18 19.39 -3.07
CA ARG A 185 -7.35 19.88 -2.34
C ARG A 185 -7.85 21.23 -2.84
N GLU A 186 -6.94 22.15 -3.15
CA GLU A 186 -7.24 23.47 -3.70
C GLU A 186 -7.82 23.37 -5.12
N ALA A 187 -7.27 22.48 -5.96
CA ALA A 187 -7.81 22.17 -7.27
C ALA A 187 -9.18 21.49 -7.17
N LEU A 188 -9.36 20.55 -6.24
CA LEU A 188 -10.61 19.85 -6.00
C LEU A 188 -11.73 20.82 -5.59
N ARG A 189 -11.42 21.78 -4.72
CA ARG A 189 -12.36 22.83 -4.31
C ARG A 189 -12.82 23.70 -5.49
N ARG A 190 -11.96 23.90 -6.48
CA ARG A 190 -12.24 24.69 -7.69
C ARG A 190 -12.80 23.86 -8.84
N LEU A 191 -12.76 22.54 -8.75
CA LEU A 191 -13.21 21.65 -9.81
C LEU A 191 -14.73 21.78 -10.00
N LYS A 192 -15.13 22.04 -11.24
CA LYS A 192 -16.53 22.18 -11.64
C LYS A 192 -16.79 21.42 -12.93
N HIS A 193 -17.93 20.75 -13.00
CA HIS A 193 -18.43 20.11 -14.19
C HIS A 193 -18.90 21.20 -15.18
N THR A 194 -18.00 21.65 -16.05
CA THR A 194 -18.27 22.69 -17.07
C THR A 194 -18.47 22.10 -18.47
N GLY A 195 -17.91 20.92 -18.73
CA GLY A 195 -17.99 20.20 -20.01
C GLY A 195 -18.70 18.86 -19.88
N GLY A 196 -18.09 17.80 -20.38
CA GLY A 196 -18.62 16.44 -20.25
C GLY A 196 -18.38 15.82 -18.88
N VAL A 197 -19.30 14.94 -18.46
CA VAL A 197 -19.22 14.21 -17.18
C VAL A 197 -17.96 13.34 -17.14
N ARG A 198 -17.55 12.73 -18.26
CA ARG A 198 -16.38 11.85 -18.33
C ARG A 198 -15.09 12.60 -18.04
N GLU A 199 -14.94 13.80 -18.57
CA GLU A 199 -13.80 14.68 -18.32
C GLU A 199 -13.76 15.09 -16.84
N TYR A 200 -14.90 15.48 -16.28
CA TYR A 200 -15.02 15.80 -14.86
C TYR A 200 -14.62 14.63 -13.95
N VAL A 201 -15.15 13.42 -14.22
CA VAL A 201 -14.80 12.20 -13.50
C VAL A 201 -13.30 11.93 -13.59
N LYS A 202 -12.70 12.04 -14.78
CA LYS A 202 -11.27 11.83 -15.00
C LYS A 202 -10.42 12.80 -14.17
N GLU A 203 -10.75 14.09 -14.17
CA GLU A 203 -10.04 15.10 -13.39
C GLU A 203 -10.21 14.88 -11.89
N PHE A 204 -11.44 14.61 -11.44
CA PHE A 204 -11.73 14.30 -10.05
C PHE A 204 -10.94 13.08 -9.55
N SER A 205 -10.96 11.98 -10.30
CA SER A 205 -10.19 10.77 -9.97
C SER A 205 -8.70 11.03 -9.93
N SER A 206 -8.17 11.86 -10.85
CA SER A 206 -6.75 12.23 -10.84
C SER A 206 -6.37 12.98 -9.57
N LEU A 207 -7.19 13.93 -9.12
CA LEU A 207 -6.92 14.70 -7.90
C LEU A 207 -6.97 13.84 -6.64
N LEU A 208 -7.86 12.84 -6.59
CA LEU A 208 -7.93 11.91 -5.46
C LEU A 208 -6.68 11.04 -5.29
N LEU A 209 -5.92 10.78 -6.35
CA LEU A 209 -4.65 10.04 -6.24
C LEU A 209 -3.61 10.81 -5.41
N ASP A 210 -3.65 12.14 -5.48
CA ASP A 210 -2.74 13.02 -4.75
C ASP A 210 -3.22 13.33 -3.31
N ILE A 211 -4.50 13.07 -3.00
CA ILE A 211 -5.08 13.29 -1.67
C ILE A 211 -5.23 11.96 -0.91
N ARG A 212 -4.17 11.57 -0.18
CA ARG A 212 -4.22 10.39 0.69
C ARG A 212 -5.12 10.64 1.91
N GLY A 213 -6.02 9.69 2.18
CA GLY A 213 -6.82 9.65 3.41
C GLY A 213 -8.13 10.45 3.40
N MET A 214 -8.67 10.81 2.24
CA MET A 214 -10.05 11.34 2.15
C MET A 214 -11.06 10.21 2.40
N SER A 215 -12.04 10.44 3.26
CA SER A 215 -13.11 9.47 3.54
C SER A 215 -14.00 9.25 2.31
N GLU A 216 -14.67 8.10 2.19
CA GLU A 216 -15.60 7.86 1.08
C GLU A 216 -16.76 8.86 1.06
N ASP A 217 -17.24 9.26 2.24
CA ASP A 217 -18.29 10.27 2.39
C ASP A 217 -17.81 11.64 1.88
N ASP A 218 -16.60 12.06 2.26
CA ASP A 218 -16.01 13.31 1.77
C ASP A 218 -15.78 13.26 0.26
N LYS A 219 -15.37 12.11 -0.28
CA LYS A 219 -15.20 11.93 -1.73
C LYS A 219 -16.52 12.13 -2.45
N LEU A 220 -17.60 11.47 -2.00
CA LEU A 220 -18.92 11.63 -2.62
C LEU A 220 -19.43 13.07 -2.48
N PHE A 221 -19.27 13.68 -1.30
CA PHE A 221 -19.68 15.06 -1.03
C PHE A 221 -18.98 16.05 -1.99
N ASN A 222 -17.65 15.98 -2.09
CA ASN A 222 -16.88 16.85 -2.99
C ASN A 222 -17.22 16.57 -4.46
N PHE A 223 -17.45 15.30 -4.83
CA PHE A 223 -17.86 14.93 -6.18
C PHE A 223 -19.20 15.58 -6.54
N MET A 224 -20.21 15.48 -5.67
CA MET A 224 -21.52 16.10 -5.90
C MET A 224 -21.44 17.64 -5.92
N ALA A 225 -20.65 18.25 -5.04
CA ALA A 225 -20.51 19.71 -4.96
C ALA A 225 -19.88 20.36 -6.21
N GLY A 226 -19.12 19.59 -7.00
CA GLY A 226 -18.55 20.04 -8.27
C GLY A 226 -19.44 19.78 -9.49
N LEU A 227 -20.46 18.91 -9.38
CA LEU A 227 -21.34 18.57 -10.51
C LEU A 227 -22.31 19.70 -10.89
N GLN A 228 -22.76 19.70 -12.14
CA GLN A 228 -23.90 20.51 -12.58
C GLN A 228 -25.20 20.07 -11.90
N GLN A 229 -26.12 21.03 -11.73
CA GLN A 229 -27.38 20.80 -11.03
C GLN A 229 -28.18 19.61 -11.60
N TRP A 230 -28.27 19.51 -12.94
CA TRP A 230 -29.00 18.42 -13.58
C TRP A 230 -28.40 17.03 -13.25
N ALA A 231 -27.07 16.94 -13.18
CA ALA A 231 -26.36 15.69 -12.87
C ALA A 231 -26.51 15.33 -11.39
N GLN A 232 -26.47 16.33 -10.49
CA GLN A 232 -26.76 16.13 -9.07
C GLN A 232 -28.16 15.58 -8.86
N THR A 233 -29.17 16.19 -9.49
CA THR A 233 -30.57 15.74 -9.39
C THR A 233 -30.75 14.32 -9.91
N GLU A 234 -30.09 13.95 -11.01
CA GLU A 234 -30.17 12.60 -11.55
C GLU A 234 -29.51 11.56 -10.62
N LEU A 235 -28.34 11.85 -10.04
CA LEU A 235 -27.70 10.93 -9.09
C LEU A 235 -28.51 10.78 -7.79
N GLN A 236 -29.15 11.86 -7.33
CA GLN A 236 -30.09 11.81 -6.21
C GLN A 236 -31.31 10.96 -6.54
N ARG A 237 -31.88 11.10 -7.74
CA ARG A 237 -33.01 10.28 -8.22
C ARG A 237 -32.64 8.79 -8.27
N GLN A 238 -31.40 8.48 -8.61
CA GLN A 238 -30.87 7.11 -8.62
C GLN A 238 -30.51 6.57 -7.23
N GLY A 239 -30.55 7.40 -6.19
CA GLY A 239 -30.27 6.99 -4.82
C GLY A 239 -28.81 6.59 -4.59
N VAL A 240 -27.87 7.24 -5.28
CA VAL A 240 -26.44 6.95 -5.20
C VAL A 240 -25.90 7.22 -3.80
N GLN A 241 -25.23 6.22 -3.20
CA GLN A 241 -24.72 6.28 -1.81
C GLN A 241 -23.20 6.31 -1.70
N ASN A 242 -22.46 6.10 -2.79
CA ASN A 242 -21.01 6.10 -2.78
C ASN A 242 -20.44 6.53 -4.14
N LEU A 243 -19.15 6.86 -4.14
CA LEU A 243 -18.46 7.34 -5.33
C LEU A 243 -18.43 6.28 -6.45
N GLN A 244 -18.34 4.99 -6.12
CA GLN A 244 -18.32 3.93 -7.13
C GLN A 244 -19.62 3.88 -7.93
N GLN A 245 -20.77 4.05 -7.27
CA GLN A 245 -22.07 4.15 -7.94
C GLN A 245 -22.20 5.43 -8.75
N ALA A 246 -21.60 6.53 -8.31
CA ALA A 246 -21.65 7.82 -9.00
C ALA A 246 -20.83 7.88 -10.30
N ILE A 247 -19.78 7.05 -10.40
CA ILE A 247 -18.82 7.04 -11.52
C ILE A 247 -19.17 5.99 -12.59
N ARG A 248 -20.11 5.08 -12.29
CA ARG A 248 -20.49 3.95 -13.15
C ARG A 248 -21.30 4.40 -14.37
#